data_AF-A0A838WBA1-F1
#
_entry.id   AF-A0A838WBA1-F1
#
_cell.length_a   1.000
_cell.length_b   1.000
_cell.length_c   1.000
_cell.angle_alpha   90.00
_cell.angle_beta   90.00
_cell.angle_gamma   90.00
#
_symmetry.space_group_name_H-M   'P 1'
#
loop_
_entity.id
_entity.type
_entity.pdbx_description
1 polymer ?
#
loop_
_entity_poly.entity_id
_entity_poly.type
_entity_poly.pdbx_seq_one_letter_code
_entity_poly.pdbx_strand_id
1 'polypeptide(L)'
;TPSTRPFREPPEPIPYPSHLEVRLVSQDSTIRWKSSKIFVSPLLGREKVGLEEVGDGVWSVFFGPVPLGGLDESDSRIIDVQGRMRRRR
;
A
#
# COMPACT_ATOMS: atom_id res chain seq x y z
N THR A 1 -7.11 36.98 10.19
CA THR A 1 -7.82 36.36 11.33
C THR A 1 -7.64 34.85 11.25
N PRO A 2 -7.34 34.14 12.35
CA PRO A 2 -7.25 32.69 12.34
C PRO A 2 -8.62 32.05 12.07
N SER A 3 -8.61 30.83 11.52
CA SER A 3 -9.84 30.07 11.23
C SER A 3 -10.59 29.70 12.51
N THR A 4 -11.91 29.84 12.53
CA THR A 4 -12.80 29.41 13.63
C THR A 4 -13.03 27.89 13.64
N ARG A 5 -12.65 27.18 12.57
CA ARG A 5 -12.87 25.74 12.49
C ARG A 5 -11.95 25.03 13.50
N PRO A 6 -12.51 24.25 14.44
CA PRO A 6 -11.70 23.49 15.39
C PRO A 6 -10.82 22.49 14.64
N PHE A 7 -9.55 22.42 15.05
CA PHE A 7 -8.63 21.40 14.56
C PHE A 7 -9.19 20.01 14.94
N ARG A 8 -9.26 19.11 13.96
CA ARG A 8 -9.56 17.70 14.23
C ARG A 8 -8.25 16.96 14.40
N GLU A 9 -8.19 16.13 15.44
CA GLU A 9 -7.07 15.23 15.66
C GLU A 9 -6.89 14.29 14.45
N PRO A 10 -5.66 13.83 14.18
CA PRO A 10 -5.43 12.83 13.15
C PRO A 10 -6.27 11.56 13.39
N PRO A 11 -6.77 10.90 12.33
CA PRO A 11 -7.48 9.64 12.48
C PRO A 11 -6.58 8.57 13.11
N GLU A 12 -7.19 7.62 13.81
CA GLU A 12 -6.48 6.46 14.33
C GLU A 12 -5.86 5.63 13.18
N PRO A 13 -4.70 4.97 13.42
CA PRO A 13 -4.11 4.08 12.44
C PRO A 13 -5.05 2.94 12.05
N ILE A 14 -5.06 2.58 10.77
CA ILE A 14 -5.88 1.49 10.27
C ILE A 14 -5.43 0.16 10.90
N PRO A 15 -6.33 -0.61 11.55
CA PRO A 15 -6.02 -1.95 12.02
C PRO A 15 -5.96 -2.92 10.84
N TYR A 16 -4.93 -3.76 10.82
CA TYR A 16 -4.80 -4.84 9.85
C TYR A 16 -4.99 -6.20 10.53
N PRO A 17 -5.71 -7.14 9.92
CA PRO A 17 -5.76 -8.53 10.35
C PRO A 17 -4.38 -9.16 10.56
N SER A 18 -4.26 -10.09 11.51
CA SER A 18 -2.98 -10.71 11.89
C SER A 18 -2.35 -11.62 10.82
N HIS A 19 -3.15 -12.08 9.85
CA HIS A 19 -2.64 -12.90 8.74
C HIS A 19 -1.99 -12.06 7.63
N LEU A 20 -2.18 -10.74 7.64
CA LEU A 20 -1.55 -9.85 6.68
C LEU A 20 -0.16 -9.47 7.15
N GLU A 21 0.80 -9.55 6.23
CA GLU A 21 2.10 -8.95 6.44
C GLU A 21 1.98 -7.43 6.28
N VAL A 22 2.18 -6.69 7.36
CA VAL A 22 2.07 -5.23 7.34
C VAL A 22 3.42 -4.59 7.11
N ARG A 23 3.52 -3.76 6.06
CA ARG A 23 4.74 -2.98 5.76
C ARG A 23 4.47 -1.49 5.70
N LEU A 24 5.45 -0.71 6.15
CA LEU A 24 5.44 0.75 6.05
C LEU A 24 5.91 1.18 4.65
N VAL A 25 5.11 2.01 3.99
CA VAL A 25 5.47 2.67 2.75
C VAL A 25 6.39 3.84 3.05
N SER A 26 7.53 3.86 2.39
CA SER A 26 8.51 4.95 2.48
C SER A 26 7.92 6.25 1.92
N GLN A 27 8.54 7.39 2.25
CA GLN A 27 8.07 8.70 1.77
C GLN A 27 8.04 8.80 0.23
N ASP A 28 8.90 8.05 -0.46
CA ASP A 28 8.95 7.94 -1.92
C ASP A 28 7.85 7.01 -2.51
N SER A 29 6.84 6.65 -1.73
CA SER A 29 5.72 5.78 -2.12
C SER A 29 6.15 4.35 -2.49
N THR A 30 7.29 3.89 -1.97
CA THR A 30 7.79 2.53 -2.18
C THR A 30 7.80 1.69 -0.91
N ILE A 31 7.67 0.38 -1.04
CA ILE A 31 7.99 -0.58 0.02
C ILE A 31 9.29 -1.30 -0.35
N ARG A 32 10.10 -1.64 0.66
CA ARG A 32 11.17 -2.62 0.46
C ARG A 32 10.55 -3.99 0.36
N TRP A 33 10.90 -4.73 -0.67
CA TRP A 33 10.52 -6.12 -0.89
C TRP A 33 11.74 -6.91 -1.33
N LYS A 34 12.21 -7.84 -0.50
CA LYS A 34 13.49 -8.54 -0.68
C LYS A 34 14.61 -7.51 -0.98
N SER A 35 15.27 -7.63 -2.11
CA SER A 35 16.36 -6.73 -2.56
C SER A 35 15.87 -5.55 -3.43
N SER A 36 14.55 -5.37 -3.57
CA SER A 36 13.94 -4.40 -4.48
C SER A 36 13.14 -3.33 -3.73
N LYS A 37 12.96 -2.18 -4.38
CA LYS A 37 11.96 -1.17 -4.00
C LYS A 37 10.77 -1.25 -4.95
N ILE A 38 9.58 -1.46 -4.41
CA ILE A 38 8.36 -1.62 -5.21
C ILE A 38 7.47 -0.40 -4.98
N PHE A 39 7.09 0.27 -6.06
CA PHE A 39 6.17 1.41 -6.01
C PHE A 39 4.74 0.94 -5.70
N VAL A 40 4.13 1.53 -4.67
CA VAL A 40 2.79 1.17 -4.21
C VAL A 40 1.74 2.09 -4.81
N SER A 41 1.76 3.37 -4.43
CA SER A 41 0.78 4.37 -4.85
C SER A 41 1.30 5.75 -4.46
N PRO A 42 1.15 6.80 -5.30
CA PRO A 42 1.72 8.12 -5.04
C PRO A 42 1.13 8.81 -3.80
N LEU A 43 0.00 8.32 -3.28
CA LEU A 43 -0.71 8.93 -2.14
C LEU A 43 -0.37 8.26 -0.80
N LEU A 44 0.26 7.09 -0.81
CA LEU A 44 0.43 6.26 0.39
C LEU A 44 1.79 6.43 1.05
N GLY A 45 2.53 7.50 0.78
CA GLY A 45 3.79 7.76 1.47
C GLY A 45 3.59 7.91 2.98
N ARG A 46 4.38 7.17 3.77
CA ARG A 46 4.27 7.05 5.25
C ARG A 46 3.07 6.26 5.76
N GLU A 47 2.26 5.67 4.89
CA GLU A 47 1.16 4.82 5.29
C GLU A 47 1.59 3.36 5.45
N LYS A 48 0.81 2.57 6.19
CA LYS A 48 0.98 1.11 6.26
C LYS A 48 0.10 0.44 5.22
N VAL A 49 0.62 -0.62 4.60
CA VAL A 49 -0.13 -1.50 3.69
C VAL A 49 -0.04 -2.95 4.18
N GLY A 50 -1.11 -3.70 3.97
CA GLY A 50 -1.16 -5.14 4.24
C GLY A 50 -0.87 -5.94 2.96
N LEU A 51 -0.14 -7.04 3.11
CA LEU A 51 0.14 -7.99 2.04
C LEU A 51 -0.32 -9.38 2.46
N GLU A 52 -1.04 -10.07 1.59
CA GLU A 52 -1.49 -11.45 1.80
C GLU A 52 -0.90 -12.32 0.69
N GLU A 53 -0.16 -13.35 1.05
CA GLU A 53 0.36 -14.31 0.07
C GLU A 53 -0.79 -15.16 -0.45
N VAL A 54 -1.04 -15.10 -1.76
CA VAL A 54 -2.14 -15.82 -2.42
C VAL A 54 -1.64 -16.92 -3.36
N GLY A 55 -0.33 -17.00 -3.57
CA GLY A 55 0.34 -18.01 -4.38
C GLY A 55 1.85 -17.83 -4.35
N ASP A 56 2.57 -18.76 -4.99
CA ASP A 56 4.04 -18.74 -5.02
C ASP A 56 4.57 -17.46 -5.69
N GLY A 57 5.11 -16.55 -4.86
CA GLY A 57 5.59 -15.25 -5.31
C GLY A 57 4.50 -14.26 -5.74
N VAL A 58 3.23 -14.49 -5.37
CA VAL A 58 2.11 -13.60 -5.70
C VAL A 58 1.40 -13.17 -4.43
N TRP A 59 1.28 -11.86 -4.24
CA TRP A 59 0.74 -11.25 -3.03
C TRP A 59 -0.40 -10.29 -3.35
N SER A 60 -1.53 -10.39 -2.65
CA SER A 60 -2.57 -9.36 -2.68
C SER A 60 -2.17 -8.20 -1.77
N VAL A 61 -2.28 -6.97 -2.27
CA VAL A 61 -1.88 -5.75 -1.55
C VAL A 61 -3.11 -4.93 -1.18
N PHE A 62 -3.20 -4.51 0.08
CA PHE A 62 -4.34 -3.79 0.65
C PHE A 62 -3.91 -2.51 1.37
N PHE A 63 -4.73 -1.46 1.26
CA PHE A 63 -4.71 -0.32 2.15
C PHE A 63 -6.01 -0.32 2.97
N GLY A 64 -5.92 -0.80 4.21
CA GLY A 64 -7.09 -1.13 5.01
C GLY A 64 -8.04 -2.07 4.26
N PRO A 65 -9.33 -1.70 4.08
CA PRO A 65 -10.28 -2.52 3.34
C PRO A 65 -10.17 -2.38 1.82
N VAL A 66 -9.25 -1.54 1.30
CA VAL A 66 -9.17 -1.23 -0.13
C VAL A 66 -8.11 -2.11 -0.81
N PRO A 67 -8.48 -2.96 -1.78
CA PRO A 67 -7.52 -3.71 -2.57
C PRO A 67 -6.79 -2.76 -3.54
N LEU A 68 -5.46 -2.79 -3.53
CA LEU A 68 -4.61 -1.99 -4.41
C LEU A 68 -4.14 -2.75 -5.65
N GLY A 69 -4.11 -4.09 -5.58
CA GLY A 69 -3.65 -4.96 -6.66
C GLY A 69 -2.85 -6.15 -6.18
N GLY A 70 -2.16 -6.81 -7.11
CA GLY A 70 -1.28 -7.94 -6.84
C GLY A 70 0.20 -7.58 -7.01
N LEU A 71 1.04 -7.87 -6.03
CA LEU A 71 2.49 -7.85 -6.14
C LEU A 71 2.97 -9.18 -6.71
N ASP A 72 3.69 -9.09 -7.82
CA ASP A 72 4.44 -10.21 -8.41
C ASP A 72 5.91 -10.06 -8.01
N GLU A 73 6.45 -11.08 -7.34
CA GLU A 73 7.83 -11.09 -6.90
C GLU A 73 8.84 -11.19 -8.04
N SER A 74 8.51 -11.92 -9.10
CA SER A 74 9.37 -12.12 -10.27
C SER A 74 9.65 -10.80 -10.98
N ASP A 75 8.59 -9.99 -11.13
CA ASP A 75 8.67 -8.66 -11.75
C ASP A 75 8.96 -7.54 -10.74
N SER A 76 8.94 -7.83 -9.43
CA SER A 76 9.08 -6.86 -8.34
C SER A 76 8.16 -5.64 -8.53
N ARG A 77 6.88 -5.89 -8.84
CA ARG A 77 5.91 -4.84 -9.19
C ARG A 77 4.51 -5.15 -8.69
N ILE A 78 3.73 -4.10 -8.44
CA ILE A 78 2.30 -4.21 -8.16
C ILE A 78 1.50 -3.94 -9.43
N ILE A 79 0.72 -4.92 -9.83
CA ILE A 79 -0.26 -4.87 -10.92
C ILE A 79 -1.60 -4.42 -10.32
N ASP A 80 -2.24 -3.41 -10.92
CA ASP A 80 -3.55 -2.89 -10.49
C ASP A 80 -4.63 -3.99 -10.45
N VAL A 81 -5.68 -3.82 -9.64
CA VAL A 81 -6.82 -4.74 -9.52
C VAL A 81 -7.52 -5.03 -10.85
N GLN A 82 -7.34 -4.15 -11.85
CA GLN A 82 -7.86 -4.33 -13.21
C GLN A 82 -6.88 -5.07 -14.15
N GLY A 83 -5.79 -5.64 -13.63
CA GLY A 83 -4.77 -6.35 -14.43
C GLY A 83 -3.94 -5.44 -15.33
N ARG A 84 -4.01 -4.12 -15.15
CA ARG A 84 -3.31 -3.16 -16.01
C ARG A 84 -1.89 -2.91 -15.50
N MET A 85 -0.91 -3.19 -16.35
CA MET A 85 0.51 -2.89 -16.07
C MET A 85 0.82 -1.39 -15.96
N ARG A 86 -0.04 -0.52 -16.53
CA ARG A 86 0.01 0.94 -16.36
C ARG A 86 -1.25 1.39 -15.63
N ARG A 87 -1.11 1.88 -14.40
CA ARG A 87 -2.19 2.65 -13.76
C ARG A 87 -2.42 3.92 -14.59
N ARG A 88 -3.66 4.16 -15.00
CA ARG A 88 -4.04 5.32 -15.80
C ARG A 88 -3.65 6.58 -15.01
N ARG A 89 -2.93 7.49 -15.66
CA ARG A 89 -2.45 8.74 -15.07
C ARG A 89 -3.59 9.75 -14.92
#